data_AF-A0A7J4K6G1-F1
#
_entry.id   AF-A0A7J4K6G1-F1
#
_cell.length_a   1.000
_cell.length_b   1.000
_cell.length_c   1.000
_cell.angle_alpha   90.00
_cell.angle_beta   90.00
_cell.angle_gamma   90.00
#
_symmetry.space_group_name_H-M   'P 1'
#
loop_
_entity.id
_entity.type
_entity.pdbx_description
1 polymer ?
#
loop_
_entity_poly.entity_id
_entity_poly.type
_entity_poly.pdbx_seq_one_letter_code
_entity_poly.pdbx_strand_id
1 'polypeptide(L)'
;MVSNFFHYLKDRMRPHLSSMTPREAFAKVTPKREVLMKSARHNVQGYIDAIQEEGLGEKPRTVILDYKTSKKLEITPEYRQQLGIYAMLHEEHSFAPEEVAIFFLKHGQELRLPVTFELIEEARAACRDVGLRTTSTQINDYPKRPGPLCKYSSGQCEYYGLCFEGRTPQEHRELVKIRRH
;
A
#
# COMPACT_ATOMS: atom_id res chain seq x y z
N MET A 1 -14.62 -14.60 1.86
CA MET A 1 -13.54 -13.81 1.23
C MET A 1 -13.45 -14.07 -0.27
N VAL A 2 -13.32 -15.33 -0.72
CA VAL A 2 -13.31 -15.67 -2.17
C VAL A 2 -14.55 -15.19 -2.92
N SER A 3 -15.75 -15.32 -2.31
CA SER A 3 -17.00 -14.84 -2.91
C SER A 3 -16.98 -13.34 -3.25
N ASN A 4 -16.44 -12.50 -2.35
CA ASN A 4 -16.42 -11.05 -2.53
C ASN A 4 -15.53 -10.63 -3.69
N PHE A 5 -14.36 -11.26 -3.82
CA PHE A 5 -13.46 -11.02 -4.94
C PHE A 5 -14.08 -11.50 -6.27
N PHE A 6 -14.78 -12.63 -6.26
CA PHE A 6 -15.47 -13.12 -7.46
C PHE A 6 -16.59 -12.16 -7.91
N HIS A 7 -17.40 -11.64 -6.97
CA HIS A 7 -18.41 -10.63 -7.29
C HIS A 7 -17.78 -9.36 -7.85
N TYR A 8 -16.73 -8.86 -7.22
CA TYR A 8 -15.96 -7.72 -7.70
C TYR A 8 -15.47 -7.91 -9.15
N LEU A 9 -14.84 -9.06 -9.43
CA LEU A 9 -14.37 -9.39 -10.77
C LEU A 9 -15.53 -9.48 -11.77
N LYS A 10 -16.63 -10.14 -11.40
CA LYS A 10 -17.82 -10.28 -12.24
C LYS A 10 -18.41 -8.92 -12.60
N ASP A 11 -18.51 -8.00 -11.62
CA ASP A 11 -19.06 -6.67 -11.82
C ASP A 11 -18.20 -5.86 -12.80
N ARG A 12 -16.87 -6.03 -12.76
CA ARG A 12 -15.95 -5.41 -13.72
C ARG A 12 -16.02 -6.03 -15.11
N MET A 13 -16.23 -7.34 -15.22
CA MET A 13 -16.38 -8.00 -16.52
C MET A 13 -17.69 -7.62 -17.20
N ARG A 14 -18.76 -7.36 -16.43
CA ARG A 14 -20.12 -7.15 -16.94
C ARG A 14 -20.24 -6.15 -18.10
N PRO A 15 -19.59 -4.96 -18.08
CA PRO A 15 -19.67 -3.99 -19.18
C PRO A 15 -19.01 -4.48 -20.48
N HIS A 16 -18.10 -5.46 -20.40
CA HIS A 16 -17.37 -6.01 -21.54
C HIS A 16 -18.06 -7.23 -22.15
N LEU A 17 -18.86 -7.97 -21.36
CA LEU A 17 -19.50 -9.22 -21.81
C LEU A 17 -20.51 -9.02 -22.95
N SER A 18 -20.96 -7.79 -23.23
CA SER A 18 -21.81 -7.47 -24.37
C SER A 18 -21.07 -7.44 -25.71
N SER A 19 -19.74 -7.26 -25.70
CA SER A 19 -18.93 -7.04 -26.90
C SER A 19 -17.78 -8.03 -27.06
N MET A 20 -17.48 -8.84 -26.05
CA MET A 20 -16.39 -9.83 -26.11
C MET A 20 -16.72 -11.09 -25.31
N THR A 21 -15.96 -12.16 -25.56
CA THR A 21 -16.11 -13.43 -24.84
C THR A 21 -15.72 -13.28 -23.35
N PRO A 22 -16.19 -14.18 -22.46
CA PRO A 22 -15.77 -14.16 -21.06
C PRO A 22 -14.25 -14.21 -20.85
N ARG A 23 -13.53 -14.91 -21.72
CA ARG A 23 -12.06 -14.99 -21.66
C ARG A 23 -11.41 -13.65 -22.00
N GLU A 24 -11.89 -12.98 -23.04
CA GLU A 24 -11.41 -11.65 -23.44
C GLU A 24 -11.76 -10.60 -22.39
N ALA A 25 -12.99 -10.63 -21.87
CA ALA A 25 -13.43 -9.76 -20.79
C ALA A 25 -12.57 -9.94 -19.54
N PHE A 26 -12.28 -11.19 -19.16
CA PHE A 26 -11.40 -11.49 -18.03
C PHE A 26 -9.99 -10.94 -18.26
N ALA A 27 -9.40 -11.19 -19.44
CA ALA A 27 -8.08 -10.67 -19.78
C ALA A 27 -8.05 -9.13 -19.75
N LYS A 28 -9.11 -8.47 -20.21
CA LYS A 28 -9.25 -7.01 -20.24
C LYS A 28 -9.29 -6.39 -18.85
N VAL A 29 -9.96 -7.04 -17.89
CA VAL A 29 -10.11 -6.52 -16.52
C VAL A 29 -9.05 -7.02 -15.54
N THR A 30 -8.19 -7.96 -15.98
CA THR A 30 -7.12 -8.49 -15.14
C THR A 30 -6.06 -7.40 -14.95
N PRO A 31 -5.77 -7.01 -13.69
CA PRO A 31 -4.80 -5.96 -13.43
C PRO A 31 -3.36 -6.44 -13.62
N LYS A 32 -2.45 -5.49 -13.83
CA LYS A 32 -1.01 -5.74 -13.61
C LYS A 32 -0.78 -5.85 -12.11
N ARG A 33 -0.07 -6.86 -11.64
CA ARG A 33 0.05 -7.17 -10.19
C ARG A 33 1.50 -7.18 -9.72
N GLU A 34 1.68 -6.91 -8.42
CA GLU A 34 2.98 -7.00 -7.71
C GLU A 34 4.10 -6.22 -8.43
N VAL A 35 3.78 -5.00 -8.84
CA VAL A 35 4.68 -4.19 -9.66
C VAL A 35 5.64 -3.45 -8.73
N LEU A 36 6.93 -3.79 -8.81
CA LEU A 36 7.99 -3.06 -8.12
C LEU A 36 8.24 -1.71 -8.83
N MET A 37 8.13 -0.62 -8.08
CA MET A 37 8.50 0.72 -8.53
C MET A 37 9.53 1.31 -7.57
N LYS A 38 10.48 2.08 -8.13
CA LYS A 38 11.58 2.70 -7.39
C LYS A 38 11.73 4.16 -7.78
N SER A 39 11.85 5.03 -6.79
CA SER A 39 12.25 6.42 -6.97
C SER A 39 13.66 6.60 -6.41
N ALA A 40 14.63 6.78 -7.30
CA ALA A 40 15.99 7.18 -6.90
C ALA A 40 15.97 8.60 -6.31
N ARG A 41 15.13 9.48 -6.85
CA ARG A 41 14.99 10.88 -6.43
C ARG A 41 14.54 11.01 -4.97
N HIS A 42 13.58 10.18 -4.56
CA HIS A 42 13.00 10.21 -3.21
C HIS A 42 13.50 9.08 -2.31
N ASN A 43 14.47 8.28 -2.79
CA ASN A 43 15.03 7.12 -2.09
C ASN A 43 13.97 6.19 -1.48
N VAL A 44 12.91 5.92 -2.26
CA VAL A 44 11.78 5.10 -1.85
C VAL A 44 11.46 4.08 -2.92
N GLN A 45 10.96 2.91 -2.51
CA GLN A 45 10.49 1.87 -3.41
C GLN A 45 9.24 1.21 -2.80
N GLY A 46 8.41 0.63 -3.66
CA GLY A 46 7.21 -0.07 -3.23
C GLY A 46 6.81 -1.15 -4.22
N TYR A 47 6.08 -2.14 -3.71
CA TYR A 47 5.31 -3.07 -4.53
C TYR A 47 3.87 -2.58 -4.57
N ILE A 48 3.36 -2.35 -5.77
CA ILE A 48 1.96 -2.00 -6.00
C ILE A 48 1.20 -3.29 -6.28
N ASP A 49 0.20 -3.58 -5.44
CA ASP A 49 -0.58 -4.82 -5.52
C ASP A 49 -1.27 -4.98 -6.87
N ALA A 50 -1.93 -3.92 -7.36
CA ALA A 50 -2.62 -3.92 -8.63
C ALA A 50 -2.65 -2.54 -9.31
N ILE A 51 -2.41 -2.51 -10.62
CA ILE A 51 -2.64 -1.35 -11.51
C ILE A 51 -3.67 -1.78 -12.54
N GLN A 52 -4.74 -1.00 -12.64
CA GLN A 52 -5.93 -1.36 -13.40
C GLN A 52 -6.28 -0.25 -14.39
N GLU A 53 -6.75 -0.65 -15.55
CA GLU A 53 -7.33 0.27 -16.54
C GLU A 53 -8.86 0.13 -16.49
N GLU A 54 -9.55 1.26 -16.38
CA GLU A 54 -11.00 1.32 -16.21
C GLU A 54 -11.67 2.28 -17.19
N GLY A 55 -12.83 1.87 -17.70
CA GLY A 55 -13.63 2.66 -18.63
C GLY A 55 -13.69 2.05 -20.03
N LEU A 56 -14.68 2.52 -20.79
CA LEU A 56 -14.91 2.14 -22.17
C LEU A 56 -14.57 3.36 -23.03
N GLY A 57 -13.50 3.29 -23.81
CA GLY A 57 -13.06 4.40 -24.67
C GLY A 57 -11.59 4.33 -25.04
N GLU A 58 -11.14 5.31 -25.82
CA GLU A 58 -9.75 5.41 -26.31
C GLU A 58 -8.76 5.73 -25.18
N LYS A 59 -9.22 6.41 -24.12
CA LYS A 59 -8.42 6.72 -22.95
C LYS A 59 -9.07 6.14 -21.68
N PRO A 60 -8.73 4.90 -21.29
CA PRO A 60 -9.12 4.37 -19.99
C PRO A 60 -8.46 5.18 -18.86
N ARG A 61 -9.07 5.11 -17.68
CA ARG A 61 -8.53 5.66 -16.44
C ARG A 61 -7.65 4.61 -15.78
N THR A 62 -6.47 5.02 -15.35
CA THR A 62 -5.56 4.21 -14.56
C THR A 62 -5.91 4.35 -13.08
N VAL A 63 -6.14 3.21 -12.45
CA VAL A 63 -6.45 3.10 -11.02
C VAL A 63 -5.39 2.22 -10.36
N ILE A 64 -4.74 2.75 -9.33
CA ILE A 64 -3.87 1.96 -8.45
C ILE A 64 -4.71 1.40 -7.31
N LEU A 65 -4.61 0.09 -7.08
CA LEU A 65 -5.38 -0.61 -6.06
C LEU A 65 -4.45 -1.33 -5.08
N ASP A 66 -4.72 -1.16 -3.79
CA ASP A 66 -4.09 -1.90 -2.69
C ASP A 66 -5.15 -2.78 -1.98
N TYR A 67 -4.81 -4.03 -1.68
CA TYR A 67 -5.72 -4.96 -1.02
C TYR A 67 -5.49 -4.97 0.49
N LYS A 68 -6.54 -4.64 1.26
CA LYS A 68 -6.48 -4.69 2.74
C LYS A 68 -7.44 -5.70 3.33
N THR A 69 -6.98 -6.37 4.38
CA THR A 69 -7.79 -7.28 5.23
C THR A 69 -8.15 -6.67 6.58
N SER A 70 -8.04 -5.34 6.72
CA SER A 70 -8.36 -4.63 7.96
C SER A 70 -9.84 -4.80 8.32
N LYS A 71 -10.15 -4.67 9.62
CA LYS A 71 -11.52 -4.84 10.14
C LYS A 71 -12.41 -3.63 9.84
N LYS A 72 -11.82 -2.43 9.79
CA LYS A 72 -12.56 -1.19 9.57
C LYS A 72 -12.58 -0.86 8.08
N LEU A 73 -13.70 -0.33 7.62
CA LEU A 73 -13.91 0.14 6.25
C LEU A 73 -13.70 1.66 6.23
N GLU A 74 -12.45 2.10 6.32
CA GLU A 74 -12.10 3.52 6.30
C GLU A 74 -10.70 3.72 5.71
N ILE A 75 -10.50 4.82 4.98
CA ILE A 75 -9.16 5.23 4.55
C ILE A 75 -8.56 6.08 5.67
N THR A 76 -7.64 5.50 6.45
CA THR A 76 -6.92 6.20 7.50
C THR A 76 -5.85 7.14 6.91
N PRO A 77 -5.30 8.09 7.69
CA PRO A 77 -4.18 8.92 7.23
C PRO A 77 -2.97 8.12 6.73
N GLU A 78 -2.65 7.00 7.37
CA GLU A 78 -1.54 6.13 6.96
C GLU A 78 -1.82 5.47 5.61
N TYR A 79 -3.05 5.01 5.39
CA TYR A 79 -3.48 4.48 4.10
C TYR A 79 -3.42 5.56 3.03
N ARG A 80 -3.91 6.78 3.31
CA ARG A 80 -3.83 7.90 2.36
C ARG A 80 -2.38 8.22 2.00
N GLN A 81 -1.46 8.25 2.97
CA GLN A 81 -0.05 8.46 2.72
C GLN A 81 0.56 7.34 1.86
N GLN A 82 0.25 6.07 2.16
CA GLN A 82 0.70 4.92 1.36
C GLN A 82 0.23 5.06 -0.10
N LEU A 83 -1.06 5.34 -0.32
CA LEU A 83 -1.63 5.53 -1.66
C LEU A 83 -1.01 6.72 -2.39
N GLY A 84 -0.75 7.82 -1.69
CA GLY A 84 -0.05 8.97 -2.27
C GLY A 84 1.38 8.62 -2.73
N ILE A 85 2.10 7.81 -1.96
CA ILE A 85 3.43 7.30 -2.35
C ILE A 85 3.32 6.41 -3.60
N TYR A 86 2.29 5.57 -3.71
CA TYR A 86 2.07 4.77 -4.93
C TYR A 86 1.73 5.62 -6.16
N ALA A 87 0.88 6.64 -6.00
CA ALA A 87 0.60 7.58 -7.09
C ALA A 87 1.86 8.32 -7.56
N MET A 88 2.66 8.81 -6.61
CA MET A 88 3.95 9.46 -6.89
C MET A 88 4.92 8.51 -7.60
N LEU A 89 5.05 7.26 -7.14
CA LEU A 89 5.91 6.25 -7.78
C LEU A 89 5.43 5.96 -9.22
N HIS A 90 4.14 5.84 -9.44
CA HIS A 90 3.59 5.58 -10.78
C HIS A 90 3.80 6.78 -11.72
N GLU A 91 3.63 7.99 -11.22
CA GLU A 91 3.88 9.23 -11.96
C GLU A 91 5.33 9.32 -12.46
N GLU A 92 6.33 8.98 -11.63
CA GLU A 92 7.74 9.01 -12.04
C GLU A 92 8.09 7.98 -13.13
N HIS A 93 7.34 6.88 -13.21
CA HIS A 93 7.60 5.81 -14.18
C HIS A 93 6.77 5.97 -15.45
N SER A 94 5.66 6.69 -15.40
CA SER A 94 4.73 6.84 -16.52
C SER A 94 3.98 8.16 -16.43
N PHE A 95 2.87 8.19 -15.71
CA PHE A 95 1.99 9.36 -15.57
C PHE A 95 1.21 9.24 -14.25
N ALA A 96 0.72 10.36 -13.71
CA ALA A 96 -0.09 10.31 -12.50
C ALA A 96 -1.40 9.53 -12.79
N PRO A 97 -1.72 8.48 -12.00
CA PRO A 97 -3.00 7.79 -12.14
C PRO A 97 -4.16 8.75 -11.85
N GLU A 98 -5.34 8.49 -12.39
CA GLU A 98 -6.53 9.30 -12.08
C GLU A 98 -7.02 9.04 -10.65
N GLU A 99 -6.94 7.79 -10.18
CA GLU A 99 -7.42 7.39 -8.86
C GLU A 99 -6.47 6.40 -8.18
N VAL A 100 -6.51 6.41 -6.85
CA VAL A 100 -5.94 5.39 -5.98
C VAL A 100 -7.04 4.80 -5.12
N ALA A 101 -6.95 3.53 -4.79
CA ALA A 101 -8.03 2.81 -4.16
C ALA A 101 -7.54 1.74 -3.18
N ILE A 102 -8.38 1.42 -2.21
CA ILE A 102 -8.22 0.25 -1.33
C ILE A 102 -9.41 -0.66 -1.49
N PHE A 103 -9.15 -1.93 -1.83
CA PHE A 103 -10.16 -2.98 -1.78
C PHE A 103 -10.10 -3.71 -0.44
N PHE A 104 -11.13 -3.53 0.38
CA PHE A 104 -11.26 -4.19 1.67
C PHE A 104 -11.84 -5.60 1.48
N LEU A 105 -10.96 -6.61 1.42
CA LEU A 105 -11.30 -8.00 1.13
C LEU A 105 -12.39 -8.58 2.07
N LYS A 106 -12.38 -8.16 3.33
CA LYS A 106 -13.36 -8.60 4.35
C LYS A 106 -14.76 -8.05 4.08
N HIS A 107 -14.83 -6.83 3.57
CA HIS A 107 -16.09 -6.12 3.31
C HIS A 107 -16.57 -6.30 1.88
N GLY A 108 -15.67 -6.68 0.95
CA GLY A 108 -15.96 -6.73 -0.48
C GLY A 108 -16.24 -5.36 -1.07
N GLN A 109 -15.67 -4.31 -0.48
CA GLN A 109 -15.90 -2.93 -0.86
C GLN A 109 -14.59 -2.23 -1.20
N GLU A 110 -14.68 -1.33 -2.17
CA GLU A 110 -13.57 -0.50 -2.62
C GLU A 110 -13.82 0.94 -2.20
N LEU A 111 -12.81 1.58 -1.60
CA LEU A 111 -12.82 3.02 -1.32
C LEU A 111 -11.78 3.69 -2.20
N ARG A 112 -12.16 4.78 -2.87
CA ARG A 112 -11.34 5.49 -3.85
C ARG A 112 -11.00 6.89 -3.37
N LEU A 113 -9.86 7.39 -3.81
CA LEU A 113 -9.46 8.78 -3.72
C LEU A 113 -9.03 9.29 -5.10
N PRO A 114 -9.45 10.50 -5.50
CA PRO A 114 -8.88 11.14 -6.66
C PRO A 114 -7.41 11.47 -6.38
N VAL A 115 -6.57 11.31 -7.39
CA VAL A 115 -5.17 11.69 -7.30
C VAL A 115 -5.07 13.17 -7.65
N THR A 116 -4.73 13.97 -6.65
CA THR A 116 -4.52 15.41 -6.81
C THR A 116 -3.05 15.75 -6.71
N PHE A 117 -2.69 16.95 -7.16
CA PHE A 117 -1.33 17.48 -7.00
C PHE A 117 -0.92 17.49 -5.52
N GLU A 118 -1.82 17.88 -4.63
CA GLU A 118 -1.58 17.95 -3.18
C GLU A 118 -1.28 16.56 -2.60
N LEU A 119 -2.00 15.51 -3.03
CA LEU A 119 -1.75 14.14 -2.57
C LEU A 119 -0.33 13.68 -2.91
N ILE A 120 0.13 13.98 -4.13
CA ILE A 120 1.48 13.63 -4.59
C ILE A 120 2.54 14.47 -3.87
N GLU A 121 2.33 15.78 -3.72
CA GLU A 121 3.27 16.65 -3.00
C GLU A 121 3.41 16.27 -1.52
N GLU A 122 2.32 15.90 -0.87
CA GLU A 122 2.36 15.39 0.50
C GLU A 122 3.16 14.08 0.60
N ALA A 123 3.04 13.20 -0.40
CA ALA A 123 3.86 11.98 -0.46
C ALA A 123 5.36 12.30 -0.64
N ARG A 124 5.69 13.22 -1.56
CA ARG A 124 7.08 13.71 -1.76
C ARG A 124 7.63 14.32 -0.48
N ALA A 125 6.84 15.13 0.21
CA ALA A 125 7.19 15.75 1.47
C ALA A 125 7.42 14.70 2.56
N ALA A 126 6.54 13.70 2.69
CA ALA A 126 6.71 12.61 3.64
C ALA A 126 8.00 11.81 3.40
N CYS A 127 8.30 11.48 2.13
CA CYS A 127 9.55 10.78 1.78
C CYS A 127 10.79 11.63 2.14
N ARG A 128 10.77 12.93 1.82
CA ARG A 128 11.86 13.85 2.15
C ARG A 128 12.05 13.96 3.67
N ASP A 129 10.97 14.13 4.42
CA ASP A 129 11.01 14.28 5.86
C ASP A 129 11.57 13.04 6.56
N VAL A 130 11.17 11.84 6.09
CA VAL A 130 11.75 10.57 6.56
C VAL A 130 13.24 10.51 6.21
N GLY A 131 13.62 10.83 4.97
CA GLY A 131 15.01 10.85 4.54
C GLY A 131 15.88 11.74 5.43
N LEU A 132 15.43 12.97 5.71
CA LEU A 132 16.15 13.90 6.59
C LEU A 132 16.30 13.36 8.01
N ARG A 133 15.24 12.74 8.55
CA ARG A 133 15.21 12.21 9.93
C ARG A 133 15.93 10.86 10.11
N THR A 134 16.40 10.24 9.03
CA THR A 134 17.02 8.90 9.07
C THR A 134 18.46 8.89 8.54
N THR A 135 19.09 10.06 8.47
CA THR A 135 20.48 10.19 8.00
C THR A 135 21.53 9.93 9.08
N SER A 136 21.18 10.06 10.36
CA SER A 136 22.14 9.89 11.45
C SER A 136 22.48 8.44 11.73
N THR A 137 23.70 8.18 12.17
CA THR A 137 24.14 6.87 12.69
C THR A 137 24.06 6.78 14.21
N GLN A 138 23.75 7.88 14.91
CA GLN A 138 23.69 7.94 16.36
C GLN A 138 22.30 7.57 16.86
N ILE A 139 22.22 6.59 17.77
CA ILE A 139 20.93 6.09 18.29
C ILE A 139 20.11 7.17 19.01
N ASN A 140 20.78 8.17 19.59
CA ASN A 140 20.14 9.26 20.32
C ASN A 140 19.35 10.23 19.41
N ASP A 141 19.64 10.22 18.10
CA ASP A 141 18.91 11.01 17.12
C ASP A 141 17.57 10.37 16.71
N TYR A 142 17.30 9.16 17.23
CA TYR A 142 16.06 8.41 17.02
C TYR A 142 15.26 8.30 18.33
N PRO A 143 14.64 9.39 18.79
CA PRO A 143 13.91 9.40 20.05
C PRO A 143 12.75 8.41 19.98
N LYS A 144 12.73 7.48 20.93
CA LYS A 144 11.72 6.43 21.03
C LYS A 144 10.43 7.04 21.59
N ARG A 145 9.35 6.98 20.82
CA ARG A 145 8.02 7.46 21.24
C ARG A 145 7.09 6.26 21.45
N PRO A 146 6.75 5.90 22.69
CA PRO A 146 5.81 4.82 22.92
C PRO A 146 4.45 5.21 22.35
N GLY A 147 3.84 4.31 21.58
CA GLY A 147 2.54 4.52 20.96
C GLY A 147 1.71 3.23 20.92
N PRO A 148 0.49 3.28 20.37
CA PRO A 148 -0.37 2.10 20.26
C PRO A 148 0.31 0.92 19.55
N LEU A 149 1.20 1.18 18.59
CA LEU A 149 1.94 0.13 17.89
C LEU A 149 3.03 -0.54 18.74
N CYS A 150 3.33 -0.04 19.94
CA CYS A 150 4.19 -0.75 20.89
C CYS A 150 3.47 -1.93 21.57
N LYS A 151 2.13 -1.92 21.61
CA LYS A 151 1.29 -2.95 22.23
C LYS A 151 0.16 -3.35 21.28
N TYR A 152 0.22 -4.57 20.76
CA TYR A 152 -0.85 -5.10 19.92
C TYR A 152 -1.92 -5.80 20.77
N SER A 153 -3.12 -5.96 20.23
CA SER A 153 -4.19 -6.72 20.93
C SER A 153 -3.81 -8.17 21.26
N SER A 154 -2.83 -8.74 20.54
CA SER A 154 -2.31 -10.10 20.71
C SER A 154 -0.93 -10.16 21.39
N GLY A 155 -0.37 -9.03 21.82
CA GLY A 155 0.98 -9.02 22.42
C GLY A 155 1.68 -7.67 22.33
N GLN A 156 2.97 -7.70 22.00
CA GLN A 156 3.83 -6.52 22.06
C GLN A 156 4.65 -6.41 20.77
N CYS A 157 5.06 -5.19 20.42
CA CYS A 157 6.00 -4.94 19.32
C CYS A 157 7.24 -5.83 19.48
N GLU A 158 7.65 -6.50 18.41
CA GLU A 158 8.80 -7.41 18.44
C GLU A 158 10.09 -6.70 18.88
N TYR A 159 10.24 -5.43 18.52
CA TYR A 159 11.38 -4.59 18.89
C TYR A 159 11.25 -3.92 20.26
N TYR A 160 10.17 -4.15 21.02
CA TYR A 160 9.93 -3.45 22.28
C TYR A 160 11.10 -3.60 23.26
N GLY A 161 11.67 -4.81 23.37
CA GLY A 161 12.80 -5.06 24.25
C GLY A 161 14.06 -4.28 23.86
N LEU A 162 14.32 -4.12 22.56
CA LEU A 162 15.42 -3.27 22.05
C LEU A 162 15.15 -1.79 22.34
N CYS A 163 13.89 -1.39 22.25
CA CYS A 163 13.51 -0.01 22.47
C CYS A 163 13.55 0.37 23.97
N PHE A 164 13.03 -0.45 24.86
CA PHE A 164 12.70 0.00 26.22
C PHE A 164 13.25 -0.89 27.34
N GLU A 165 13.77 -2.08 27.04
CA GLU A 165 14.24 -3.03 28.05
C GLU A 165 15.76 -3.23 28.03
N GLY A 166 16.50 -2.42 27.26
CA GLY A 166 17.95 -2.49 27.18
C GLY A 166 18.50 -3.72 26.46
N ARG A 167 17.66 -4.49 25.74
CA ARG A 167 18.15 -5.64 24.96
C ARG A 167 19.10 -5.16 23.86
N THR A 168 20.11 -5.96 23.60
CA THR A 168 21.04 -5.80 22.48
C THR A 168 20.46 -6.40 21.20
N PRO A 169 20.91 -5.93 20.01
CA PRO A 169 20.53 -6.53 18.74
C PRO A 169 20.84 -8.04 18.63
N GLN A 170 21.84 -8.54 19.37
CA GLN A 170 22.19 -9.96 19.37
C GLN A 170 21.17 -10.78 20.16
N GLU A 171 20.87 -10.39 21.40
CA GLU A 171 19.84 -11.04 22.24
C GLU A 171 18.48 -11.06 21.55
N HIS A 172 18.10 -9.96 20.88
CA HIS A 172 16.85 -9.92 20.13
C HIS A 172 16.83 -10.92 18.96
N ARG A 173 17.92 -11.04 18.19
CA ARG A 173 18.01 -11.99 17.08
C ARG A 173 17.88 -13.44 17.53
N GLU A 174 18.47 -13.78 18.67
CA GLU A 174 18.36 -15.14 19.26
C GLU A 174 16.92 -15.45 19.67
N LEU A 175 16.23 -14.52 20.34
CA LEU A 175 14.82 -14.68 20.72
C LEU A 175 13.89 -14.83 19.51
N VAL A 176 14.13 -14.08 18.42
CA VAL A 176 13.32 -14.18 17.20
C VAL A 176 13.53 -15.53 16.51
N LYS A 177 14.75 -16.08 16.51
CA LYS A 177 15.01 -17.43 15.97
C LYS A 177 14.23 -18.51 16.73
N ILE A 178 14.20 -18.44 18.06
CA ILE A 178 13.48 -19.41 18.91
C ILE A 178 11.98 -19.41 18.61
N ARG A 179 11.38 -18.24 18.31
CA ARG A 179 9.93 -18.12 18.02
C ARG A 179 9.51 -18.60 16.63
N ARG A 180 10.46 -18.89 15.74
CA ARG A 180 10.19 -19.34 14.36
C ARG A 180 10.28 -20.86 14.19
N HIS A 181 10.51 -21.58 15.29
CA HIS A 181 10.43 -23.04 15.39
C HIS A 181 9.23 -23.43 16.24
#